data_AF-A0AAX6NBT3-F1
#
_entry.id   AF-A0AAX6NBT3-F1
#
_cell.length_a   1.000
_cell.length_b   1.000
_cell.length_c   1.000
_cell.angle_alpha   90.00
_cell.angle_beta   90.00
_cell.angle_gamma   90.00
#
_symmetry.space_group_name_H-M   'P 1'
#
loop_
_entity.id
_entity.type
_entity.pdbx_description
1 polymer ?
#
loop_
_entity_poly.entity_id
_entity_poly.type
_entity_poly.pdbx_seq_one_letter_code
_entity_poly.pdbx_strand_id
1 'polypeptide(L)'
;MFAEQNYRKNQDSSSTLSQSNGKIRSNLNDTAKSKENGLASKSYSVIKRKDEIAAFSKELLTFNLSFSVLVSQKPKKKEERDQVLAIAKFVSGTPSVKKLLLNSKELPDKTIIEEFNVPNKFIRANKFYLIAMSLLLIGPYSEIQSYLLEGLV
;
A
#
# COMPACT_ATOMS: atom_id res chain seq x y z
N MET A 1 10.25 -61.64 15.25
CA MET A 1 9.50 -61.92 16.50
C MET A 1 8.45 -60.81 16.60
N PHE A 2 7.18 -61.01 16.18
CA PHE A 2 6.07 -61.69 16.90
C PHE A 2 6.00 -61.24 18.37
N ALA A 3 4.92 -60.77 18.97
CA ALA A 3 3.49 -60.58 18.68
C ALA A 3 3.00 -59.46 19.65
N GLU A 4 1.87 -58.78 19.46
CA GLU A 4 0.52 -59.13 19.95
C GLU A 4 -0.47 -58.12 19.30
N GLN A 5 -1.54 -58.50 18.59
CA GLN A 5 -2.81 -59.12 19.09
C GLN A 5 -3.49 -58.17 20.12
N ASN A 6 -4.76 -57.80 20.12
CA ASN A 6 -6.00 -58.18 19.44
C ASN A 6 -7.08 -57.20 19.94
N TYR A 7 -8.19 -57.07 19.20
CA TYR A 7 -9.62 -57.13 19.62
C TYR A 7 -10.48 -56.27 18.66
N ARG A 8 -11.16 -56.88 17.68
CA ARG A 8 -12.57 -57.37 17.70
C ARG A 8 -13.60 -56.23 17.51
N LYS A 9 -14.78 -56.38 16.88
CA LYS A 9 -15.43 -57.33 15.96
C LYS A 9 -16.88 -56.78 15.83
N ASN A 10 -17.51 -56.93 14.67
CA ASN A 10 -18.95 -57.20 14.47
C ASN A 10 -19.97 -56.06 14.75
N GLN A 11 -21.11 -55.93 14.06
CA GLN A 11 -21.87 -56.80 13.12
C GLN A 11 -22.84 -55.89 12.32
N ASP A 12 -22.87 -55.96 10.98
CA ASP A 12 -23.82 -56.69 10.13
C ASP A 12 -25.28 -56.22 10.12
N SER A 13 -25.75 -55.83 8.93
CA SER A 13 -26.91 -56.39 8.19
C SER A 13 -27.06 -55.62 6.86
N SER A 14 -26.66 -56.19 5.71
CA SER A 14 -27.53 -56.83 4.69
C SER A 14 -28.49 -55.84 4.00
N SER A 15 -28.63 -55.68 2.68
CA SER A 15 -28.44 -56.60 1.54
C SER A 15 -28.68 -55.84 0.20
N THR A 16 -27.92 -56.19 -0.85
CA THR A 16 -28.28 -56.26 -2.31
C THR A 16 -29.07 -55.10 -2.97
N LEU A 17 -28.74 -54.53 -4.14
CA LEU A 17 -28.51 -55.20 -5.43
C LEU A 17 -28.09 -54.19 -6.54
N SER A 18 -27.13 -54.60 -7.37
CA SER A 18 -26.92 -54.34 -8.81
C SER A 18 -26.88 -52.91 -9.43
N GLN A 19 -25.67 -52.61 -9.93
CA GLN A 19 -25.27 -51.92 -11.17
C GLN A 19 -26.32 -51.20 -12.04
N SER A 20 -26.02 -49.94 -12.40
CA SER A 20 -26.29 -49.37 -13.73
C SER A 20 -25.38 -48.18 -14.01
N ASN A 21 -24.52 -48.34 -15.03
CA ASN A 21 -23.66 -47.32 -15.61
C ASN A 21 -24.45 -46.11 -16.15
N GLY A 22 -23.78 -44.95 -16.13
CA GLY A 22 -23.96 -43.92 -17.15
C GLY A 22 -24.65 -42.64 -16.71
N LYS A 23 -23.87 -41.64 -16.30
CA LYS A 23 -23.93 -40.30 -16.90
C LYS A 23 -22.76 -39.42 -16.45
N ILE A 24 -21.85 -39.23 -17.41
CA ILE A 24 -21.02 -38.04 -17.53
C ILE A 24 -21.93 -36.81 -17.39
N ARG A 25 -21.69 -35.98 -16.37
CA ARG A 25 -21.94 -34.54 -16.42
C ARG A 25 -20.76 -33.84 -15.73
N SER A 26 -19.78 -33.47 -16.54
CA SER A 26 -18.74 -32.53 -16.20
C SER A 26 -19.37 -31.23 -15.71
N ASN A 27 -19.05 -30.82 -14.48
CA ASN A 27 -19.26 -29.46 -14.01
C ASN A 27 -18.40 -28.51 -14.86
N LEU A 28 -19.03 -27.74 -15.74
CA LEU A 28 -18.41 -26.74 -16.62
C LEU A 28 -18.50 -25.31 -16.07
N ASN A 29 -18.78 -25.14 -14.77
CA ASN A 29 -19.16 -23.83 -14.22
C ASN A 29 -18.09 -23.15 -13.33
N ASP A 30 -16.90 -23.73 -13.16
CA ASP A 30 -15.90 -23.17 -12.23
C ASP A 30 -14.88 -22.21 -12.87
N THR A 31 -14.89 -21.99 -14.19
CA THR A 31 -13.95 -21.08 -14.86
C THR A 31 -14.50 -19.68 -15.17
N ALA A 32 -15.80 -19.43 -14.99
CA ALA A 32 -16.42 -18.12 -15.28
C ALA A 32 -16.48 -17.18 -14.07
N LYS A 33 -16.63 -17.72 -12.84
CA LYS A 33 -16.77 -16.92 -11.62
C LYS A 33 -15.47 -16.25 -11.13
N SER A 34 -14.30 -16.74 -11.55
CA SER A 34 -13.01 -16.17 -11.13
C SER A 34 -12.57 -14.96 -11.96
N LYS A 35 -13.15 -14.74 -13.15
CA LYS A 35 -12.80 -13.60 -14.02
C LYS A 35 -13.67 -12.37 -13.77
N GLU A 36 -14.92 -12.57 -13.36
CA GLU A 36 -15.91 -11.53 -13.07
C GLU A 36 -15.51 -10.62 -11.90
N ASN A 37 -15.07 -11.20 -10.77
CA ASN A 37 -14.67 -10.43 -9.59
C ASN A 37 -13.37 -9.65 -9.78
N GLY A 38 -12.46 -10.09 -10.68
CA GLY A 38 -11.18 -9.42 -10.89
C GLY A 38 -11.28 -8.08 -11.64
N LEU A 39 -12.20 -7.98 -12.62
CA LEU A 39 -12.36 -6.77 -13.43
C LEU A 39 -13.03 -5.63 -12.68
N ALA A 40 -14.02 -5.94 -11.84
CA ALA A 40 -14.71 -4.96 -11.01
C ALA A 40 -13.76 -4.36 -9.96
N SER A 41 -12.99 -5.20 -9.26
CA SER A 41 -12.01 -4.75 -8.27
C SER A 41 -10.87 -3.93 -8.89
N LYS A 42 -10.38 -4.33 -10.08
CA LYS A 42 -9.33 -3.58 -10.79
C LYS A 42 -9.81 -2.21 -11.25
N SER A 43 -11.01 -2.13 -11.83
CA SER A 43 -11.59 -0.86 -12.30
C SER A 43 -11.84 0.10 -11.14
N TYR A 44 -12.26 -0.41 -9.98
CA TYR A 44 -12.48 0.39 -8.78
C TYR A 44 -11.18 1.00 -8.22
N SER A 45 -10.08 0.22 -8.13
CA SER A 45 -8.76 0.77 -7.72
C SER A 45 -8.26 1.84 -8.70
N VAL A 46 -8.49 1.65 -10.01
CA VAL A 46 -8.11 2.66 -11.02
C VAL A 46 -8.90 3.97 -10.84
N ILE A 47 -10.20 3.90 -10.56
CA ILE A 47 -11.04 5.07 -10.29
C ILE A 47 -10.58 5.75 -9.00
N LYS A 48 -10.43 4.99 -7.90
CA LYS A 48 -9.94 5.51 -6.62
C LYS A 48 -8.60 6.22 -6.74
N ARG A 49 -7.66 5.64 -7.47
CA ARG A 49 -6.34 6.26 -7.70
C ARG A 49 -6.47 7.60 -8.40
N LYS A 50 -7.34 7.73 -9.41
CA LYS A 50 -7.58 9.00 -10.10
C LYS A 50 -8.16 10.04 -9.14
N ASP A 51 -9.10 9.65 -8.29
CA ASP A 51 -9.69 10.53 -7.28
C ASP A 51 -8.67 10.98 -6.24
N GLU A 52 -7.84 10.06 -5.74
CA GLU A 52 -6.73 10.38 -4.83
C GLU A 52 -5.72 11.33 -5.49
N ILE A 53 -5.34 11.10 -6.76
CA ILE A 53 -4.42 11.99 -7.49
C ILE A 53 -5.02 13.40 -7.61
N ALA A 54 -6.30 13.51 -7.93
CA ALA A 54 -6.98 14.80 -8.03
C ALA A 54 -7.08 15.51 -6.67
N ALA A 55 -7.40 14.77 -5.61
CA ALA A 55 -7.42 15.30 -4.24
C ALA A 55 -6.04 15.77 -3.78
N PHE A 56 -5.01 14.94 -3.97
CA PHE A 56 -3.63 15.29 -3.62
C PHE A 56 -3.13 16.47 -4.44
N SER A 57 -3.48 16.55 -5.73
CA SER A 57 -3.16 17.73 -6.55
C SER A 57 -3.74 19.02 -5.95
N LYS A 58 -4.98 18.98 -5.46
CA LYS A 58 -5.62 20.15 -4.81
C LYS A 58 -4.91 20.50 -3.50
N GLU A 59 -4.55 19.50 -2.69
CA GLU A 59 -3.81 19.71 -1.45
C GLU A 59 -2.43 20.33 -1.71
N LEU A 60 -1.66 19.81 -2.67
CA LEU A 60 -0.36 20.36 -3.07
C LEU A 60 -0.46 21.84 -3.46
N LEU A 61 -1.52 22.23 -4.18
CA LEU A 61 -1.72 23.63 -4.56
C LEU A 61 -1.88 24.55 -3.34
N THR A 62 -2.43 24.05 -2.23
CA THR A 62 -2.51 24.84 -0.99
C THR A 62 -1.13 25.18 -0.42
N PHE A 63 -0.09 24.40 -0.76
CA PHE A 63 1.31 24.62 -0.39
C PHE A 63 2.13 25.25 -1.53
N ASN A 64 1.48 25.80 -2.56
CA ASN A 64 2.12 26.33 -3.76
C ASN A 64 2.99 25.29 -4.49
N LEU A 65 2.58 24.01 -4.42
CA LEU A 65 3.23 22.87 -5.06
C LEU A 65 2.39 22.34 -6.22
N SER A 66 3.07 21.62 -7.12
CA SER A 66 2.45 20.85 -8.18
C SER A 66 3.26 19.57 -8.43
N PHE A 67 2.65 18.58 -9.11
CA PHE A 67 3.37 17.38 -9.52
C PHE A 67 4.58 17.67 -10.41
N SER A 68 4.52 18.70 -11.27
CA SER A 68 5.65 19.08 -12.12
C SER A 68 6.84 19.59 -11.30
N VAL A 69 6.57 20.39 -10.25
CA VAL A 69 7.60 20.83 -9.30
C VAL A 69 8.20 19.64 -8.57
N LEU A 70 7.36 18.73 -8.08
CA LEU A 70 7.76 17.48 -7.42
C LEU A 70 8.70 16.61 -8.26
N VAL A 71 8.37 16.40 -9.53
CA VAL A 71 9.20 15.63 -10.45
C VAL A 71 10.54 16.34 -10.70
N SER A 72 10.51 17.66 -10.87
CA SER A 72 11.71 18.46 -11.16
C SER A 72 12.65 18.59 -9.95
N GLN A 73 12.10 18.63 -8.74
CA GLN A 73 12.82 18.83 -7.48
C GLN A 73 13.09 17.50 -6.74
N LYS A 74 12.79 16.36 -7.36
CA LYS A 74 13.07 15.05 -6.80
C LYS A 74 14.59 14.86 -6.59
N PRO A 75 15.03 14.37 -5.41
CA PRO A 75 16.45 14.09 -5.18
C PRO A 75 16.96 13.03 -6.16
N LYS A 76 18.11 13.30 -6.78
CA LYS A 76 18.68 12.46 -7.85
C LYS A 76 19.29 11.17 -7.30
N LYS A 77 19.91 11.25 -6.12
CA LYS A 77 20.57 10.11 -5.47
C LYS A 77 19.59 9.31 -4.63
N LYS A 78 19.82 8.00 -4.52
CA LYS A 78 18.95 7.13 -3.73
C LYS A 78 19.05 7.47 -2.24
N GLU A 79 20.26 7.70 -1.77
CA GLU A 79 20.58 8.02 -0.38
C GLU A 79 19.85 9.29 0.07
N GLU A 80 19.83 10.32 -0.79
CA GLU A 80 19.10 11.57 -0.53
C GLU A 80 17.58 11.34 -0.47
N ARG A 81 17.03 10.49 -1.36
CA ARG A 81 15.60 10.14 -1.33
C ARG A 81 15.23 9.38 -0.05
N ASP A 82 16.05 8.42 0.36
CA ASP A 82 15.84 7.62 1.56
C ASP A 82 15.86 8.53 2.80
N GLN A 83 16.81 9.48 2.86
CA GLN A 83 16.91 10.46 3.92
C GLN A 83 15.72 11.42 3.96
N VAL A 84 15.28 11.93 2.80
CA VAL A 84 14.08 12.77 2.72
C VAL A 84 12.83 12.02 3.17
N LEU A 85 12.69 10.74 2.80
CA LEU A 85 11.57 9.91 3.22
C LEU A 85 11.59 9.67 4.74
N ALA A 86 12.77 9.45 5.34
CA ALA A 86 12.92 9.30 6.78
C ALA A 86 12.46 10.58 7.53
N ILE A 87 12.88 11.74 7.04
CA ILE A 87 12.45 13.03 7.61
C ILE A 87 10.93 13.22 7.42
N ALA A 88 10.38 12.92 6.24
CA ALA A 88 8.94 13.06 5.99
C ALA A 88 8.11 12.17 6.94
N LYS A 89 8.58 10.94 7.22
CA LYS A 89 7.97 10.06 8.21
C LYS A 89 7.97 10.69 9.60
N PHE A 90 9.10 11.25 10.03
CA PHE A 90 9.18 12.00 11.30
C PHE A 90 8.21 13.19 11.34
N VAL A 91 8.17 13.99 10.28
CA VAL A 91 7.27 15.15 10.16
C VAL A 91 5.81 14.73 10.26
N SER A 92 5.43 13.64 9.59
CA SER A 92 4.06 13.10 9.62
C SER A 92 3.67 12.44 10.94
N GLY A 93 4.64 11.84 11.65
CA GLY A 93 4.43 11.08 12.87
C GLY A 93 4.46 11.92 14.15
N THR A 94 5.17 13.06 14.15
CA THR A 94 5.33 13.91 15.32
C THR A 94 4.20 14.97 15.37
N PRO A 95 3.26 14.92 16.35
CA PRO A 95 2.06 15.76 16.33
C PRO A 95 2.33 17.28 16.32
N SER A 96 3.34 17.73 17.06
CA SER A 96 3.74 19.15 17.12
C SER A 96 4.24 19.65 15.77
N VAL A 97 5.13 18.89 15.13
CA VAL A 97 5.71 19.18 13.82
C VAL A 97 4.65 19.11 12.72
N LYS A 98 3.82 18.07 12.73
CA LYS A 98 2.68 17.91 11.82
C LYS A 98 1.74 19.11 11.87
N LYS A 99 1.37 19.54 13.08
CA LYS A 99 0.48 20.70 13.27
C LYS A 99 1.10 21.99 12.73
N LEU A 100 2.41 22.17 12.91
CA LEU A 100 3.12 23.31 12.34
C LEU A 100 3.03 23.29 10.82
N LEU A 101 3.39 22.17 10.17
CA LEU A 101 3.33 22.02 8.72
C LEU A 101 1.94 22.35 8.17
N LEU A 102 0.87 21.81 8.77
CA LEU A 102 -0.50 22.02 8.28
C LEU A 102 -1.01 23.45 8.47
N ASN A 103 -0.57 24.13 9.54
CA ASN A 103 -1.06 25.47 9.88
C ASN A 103 -0.23 26.59 9.23
N SER A 104 1.10 26.52 9.33
CA SER A 104 2.00 27.56 8.82
C SER A 104 2.47 27.28 7.39
N LYS A 105 2.26 26.06 6.87
CA LYS A 105 2.78 25.61 5.56
C LYS A 105 4.31 25.61 5.49
N GLU A 106 4.97 25.61 6.64
CA GLU A 106 6.42 25.65 6.77
C GLU A 106 6.93 24.41 7.51
N LEU A 107 8.14 23.97 7.15
CA LEU A 107 8.85 22.91 7.85
C LEU A 107 9.58 23.50 9.07
N PRO A 108 9.59 22.82 10.22
CA PRO A 108 10.45 23.20 11.34
C PRO A 108 11.89 22.79 11.05
N ASP A 109 12.57 23.59 10.23
CA ASP A 109 13.94 23.31 9.76
C ASP A 109 14.90 23.04 10.92
N LYS A 110 14.79 23.79 12.03
CA LYS A 110 15.66 23.62 13.21
C LYS A 110 15.51 22.24 13.85
N THR A 111 14.28 21.83 14.13
CA THR A 111 13.97 20.52 14.72
C THR A 111 14.44 19.39 13.82
N ILE A 112 14.25 19.51 12.51
CA ILE A 112 14.68 18.48 11.55
C ILE A 112 16.22 18.40 11.48
N ILE A 113 16.91 19.55 11.45
CA ILE A 113 18.37 19.62 11.40
C ILE A 113 18.99 18.95 12.63
N GLU A 114 18.45 19.23 13.82
CA GLU A 114 18.93 18.67 15.08
C GLU A 114 18.69 17.16 15.15
N GLU A 115 17.49 16.69 14.77
CA GLU A 115 17.12 15.28 14.85
C GLU A 115 17.88 14.40 13.84
N PHE A 116 18.06 14.86 12.61
CA PHE A 116 18.63 14.06 11.52
C PHE A 116 20.10 14.40 11.21
N ASN A 117 20.69 15.38 11.91
CA ASN A 117 22.04 15.89 11.66
C ASN A 117 22.29 16.22 10.18
N VAL A 118 21.35 16.95 9.58
CA VAL A 118 21.42 17.34 8.16
C VAL A 118 21.78 18.80 7.99
N PRO A 119 22.57 19.17 6.97
CA PRO A 119 22.90 20.57 6.74
C PRO A 119 21.65 21.35 6.30
N ASN A 120 21.54 22.61 6.71
CA ASN A 120 20.41 23.47 6.32
C ASN A 120 20.18 23.52 4.80
N LYS A 121 21.27 23.50 4.01
CA LYS A 121 21.23 23.44 2.54
C LYS A 121 20.46 22.21 2.03
N PHE A 122 20.53 21.07 2.73
CA PHE A 122 19.79 19.86 2.36
C PHE A 122 18.27 20.07 2.51
N ILE A 123 17.82 20.64 3.63
CA ILE A 123 16.38 20.93 3.83
C ILE A 123 15.90 21.94 2.80
N ARG A 124 16.64 23.04 2.58
CA ARG A 124 16.28 24.06 1.59
C ARG A 124 16.19 23.51 0.17
N ALA A 125 17.13 22.66 -0.24
CA ALA A 125 17.15 22.04 -1.56
C ALA A 125 16.00 21.05 -1.75
N ASN A 126 15.62 20.32 -0.69
CA ASN A 126 14.61 19.27 -0.76
C ASN A 126 13.24 19.69 -0.20
N LYS A 127 13.03 20.98 0.14
CA LYS A 127 11.85 21.46 0.87
C LYS A 127 10.53 21.05 0.23
N PHE A 128 10.44 21.16 -1.10
CA PHE A 128 9.22 20.88 -1.83
C PHE A 128 8.91 19.38 -1.85
N TYR A 129 9.93 18.55 -1.96
CA TYR A 129 9.78 17.11 -1.89
C TYR A 129 9.46 16.64 -0.46
N LEU A 130 10.10 17.24 0.55
CA LEU A 130 9.82 16.98 1.97
C LEU A 130 8.37 17.29 2.34
N ILE A 131 7.87 18.48 1.97
CA ILE A 131 6.47 18.87 2.21
C ILE A 131 5.54 17.88 1.53
N ALA A 132 5.74 17.61 0.24
CA ALA A 132 4.86 16.72 -0.51
C ALA A 132 4.83 15.29 0.06
N MET A 133 5.99 14.72 0.41
CA MET A 133 6.02 13.38 1.03
C MET A 133 5.36 13.38 2.41
N SER A 134 5.52 14.45 3.18
CA SER A 134 4.88 14.58 4.49
C SER A 134 3.35 14.64 4.35
N LEU A 135 2.84 15.43 3.40
CA LEU A 135 1.40 15.52 3.09
C LEU A 135 0.85 14.19 2.59
N LEU A 136 1.61 13.52 1.72
CA LEU A 136 1.23 12.21 1.21
C LEU A 136 1.06 11.18 2.36
N LEU A 137 1.95 11.20 3.35
CA LEU A 137 1.90 10.32 4.52
C LEU A 137 0.82 10.72 5.53
N ILE A 138 0.49 12.00 5.64
CA ILE A 138 -0.55 12.52 6.53
C ILE A 138 -1.95 12.25 5.99
N GLY A 139 -2.13 12.40 4.67
CA GLY A 139 -3.43 12.32 4.01
C GLY A 139 -3.88 10.88 3.70
N PRO A 140 -5.16 10.69 3.35
CA PRO A 140 -5.75 9.39 3.04
C PRO A 140 -5.43 8.94 1.60
N TYR A 141 -4.15 8.84 1.24
CA TYR A 141 -3.69 8.57 -0.13
C TYR A 141 -3.10 7.17 -0.29
N SER A 142 -3.85 6.16 0.16
CA SER A 142 -3.37 4.77 0.22
C SER A 142 -3.01 4.17 -1.14
N GLU A 143 -3.77 4.49 -2.21
CA GLU A 143 -3.49 3.98 -3.55
C GLU A 143 -2.23 4.63 -4.13
N ILE A 144 -2.04 5.94 -3.91
CA ILE A 144 -0.82 6.63 -4.33
C ILE A 144 0.40 6.11 -3.56
N GLN A 145 0.28 5.95 -2.24
CA GLN A 145 1.36 5.41 -1.40
C GLN A 145 1.73 3.98 -1.84
N SER A 146 0.74 3.11 -2.07
CA SER A 146 0.97 1.74 -2.54
C SER A 146 1.68 1.72 -3.89
N TYR A 147 1.29 2.59 -4.83
CA TYR A 147 1.95 2.67 -6.14
C TYR A 147 3.41 3.12 -6.04
N LEU A 148 3.70 4.08 -5.15
CA LEU A 148 5.07 4.53 -4.89
C LEU A 148 5.92 3.44 -4.23
N LEU A 149 5.35 2.69 -3.29
CA LEU A 149 6.01 1.57 -2.63
C LEU A 149 6.28 0.42 -3.62
N GLU A 150 5.30 0.07 -4.47
CA GLU A 150 5.43 -0.99 -5.48
C GLU A 150 6.48 -0.65 -6.55
N GLY A 151 6.59 0.63 -6.94
CA GLY A 151 7.63 1.08 -7.88
C GLY A 151 9.03 1.25 -7.29
N LEU A 152 9.20 0.99 -5.99
CA LEU A 152 10.47 1.05 -5.25
C LEU A 152 11.03 -0.34 -4.90
N VAL A 153 10.29 -1.41 -5.22
CA VAL A 153 10.68 -2.82 -5.05
C VAL A 153 11.19 -3.39 -6.35
#